data_AF-A0A4C1Y7K7-F1
#
_entry.id   AF-A0A4C1Y7K7-F1
#
_cell.length_a   1.000
_cell.length_b   1.000
_cell.length_c   1.000
_cell.angle_alpha   90.00
_cell.angle_beta   90.00
_cell.angle_gamma   90.00
#
_symmetry.space_group_name_H-M   'P 1'
#
loop_
_entity.id
_entity.type
_entity.pdbx_description
1 polymer ?
#
loop_
_entity_poly.entity_id
_entity_poly.type
_entity_poly.pdbx_seq_one_letter_code
_entity_poly.pdbx_strand_id
1 'polypeptide(L)'
;MEEFSGAINVVGVHTSTPYYRALFRFVDHIRNDIVSTDDIDNAIGALANHIRTVVESSSRTVPAKSDRRELPGDVIELIRDKNAAFRGAGKYPSCENRFRARALQRKVKARMKEVRN
;
A
#
# COMPACT_ATOMS: atom_id res chain seq x y z
N MET A 1 19.60 36.22 2.16
CA MET A 1 19.69 35.45 3.41
C MET A 1 18.92 34.16 3.18
N GLU A 2 19.66 33.07 3.03
CA GLU A 2 19.17 31.66 3.04
C GLU A 2 18.47 31.36 4.39
N GLU A 3 17.58 30.37 4.55
CA GLU A 3 17.87 28.94 4.47
C GLU A 3 16.63 28.04 4.28
N PHE A 4 16.87 26.96 3.50
CA PHE A 4 16.35 25.59 3.58
C PHE A 4 14.93 25.31 4.08
N SER A 5 14.05 24.86 3.17
CA SER A 5 13.09 23.81 3.50
C SER A 5 13.13 22.72 2.43
N GLY A 6 13.73 21.59 2.81
CA GLY A 6 14.05 20.46 1.96
C GLY A 6 12.82 19.86 1.30
N ALA A 7 12.90 19.74 -0.03
CA ALA A 7 11.99 18.94 -0.82
C ALA A 7 12.05 17.47 -0.40
N ILE A 8 11.04 16.98 0.31
CA ILE A 8 10.77 15.54 0.36
C ILE A 8 9.94 15.19 -0.88
N ASN A 9 10.62 14.92 -1.99
CA ASN A 9 10.02 14.23 -3.13
C ASN A 9 9.74 12.77 -2.71
N VAL A 10 8.63 12.55 -2.00
CA VAL A 10 8.09 11.20 -1.80
C VAL A 10 7.47 10.78 -3.13
N VAL A 11 8.24 10.01 -3.88
CA VAL A 11 7.83 9.24 -5.05
C VAL A 11 6.45 8.60 -4.80
N GLY A 12 5.42 9.15 -5.45
CA GLY A 12 4.19 8.45 -5.84
C GLY A 12 3.51 7.58 -4.79
N VAL A 13 3.24 8.08 -3.58
CA VAL A 13 2.23 7.42 -2.73
C VAL A 13 0.87 7.86 -3.24
N HIS A 14 0.21 6.96 -3.98
CA HIS A 14 -1.19 7.10 -4.35
C HIS A 14 -1.99 7.50 -3.10
N THR A 15 -2.50 8.73 -3.06
CA THR A 15 -3.43 9.26 -2.04
C THR A 15 -4.83 8.62 -2.12
N SER A 16 -4.92 7.39 -2.64
CA SER A 16 -6.16 6.67 -2.92
C SER A 16 -6.01 5.20 -2.52
N THR A 17 -5.76 4.96 -1.24
CA THR A 17 -6.11 3.66 -0.65
C THR A 17 -7.28 3.89 0.31
N PRO A 18 -8.28 3.00 0.34
CA PRO A 18 -9.51 3.20 1.13
C PRO A 18 -9.24 3.32 2.63
N TYR A 19 -8.14 2.73 3.11
CA TYR A 19 -7.72 2.76 4.51
C TYR A 19 -7.36 4.17 5.00
N TYR A 20 -6.50 4.89 4.27
CA TYR A 20 -6.13 6.26 4.67
C TYR A 20 -7.30 7.23 4.54
N ARG A 21 -8.20 7.02 3.58
CA ARG A 21 -9.41 7.84 3.42
C ARG A 21 -10.42 7.63 4.56
N ALA A 22 -10.58 6.40 5.05
CA ALA A 22 -11.45 6.10 6.19
C ALA A 22 -10.87 6.67 7.49
N LEU A 23 -9.56 6.51 7.70
CA LEU A 23 -8.85 7.07 8.84
C LEU A 23 -8.94 8.61 8.88
N PHE A 24 -8.75 9.27 7.73
CA PHE A 24 -8.85 10.73 7.61
C PHE A 24 -10.25 11.23 8.01
N ARG A 25 -11.31 10.60 7.52
CA ARG A 25 -12.69 10.95 7.86
C ARG A 25 -13.02 10.76 9.34
N PHE A 26 -12.45 9.74 9.96
CA PHE A 26 -12.65 9.47 11.39
C PHE A 26 -12.03 10.57 12.27
N VAL A 27 -10.82 11.03 11.93
CA VAL A 27 -10.16 12.12 12.64
C VAL A 27 -10.91 13.45 12.46
N ASP A 28 -11.41 13.73 11.25
CA ASP A 28 -12.24 14.92 10.99
C ASP A 28 -13.54 14.90 11.81
N HIS A 29 -14.17 13.73 11.95
CA HIS A 29 -15.40 13.58 12.74
C HIS A 29 -15.14 13.83 14.24
N ILE A 30 -14.10 13.22 14.81
CA ILE A 30 -13.72 13.46 16.22
C ILE A 30 -13.45 14.95 16.44
N ARG A 31 -12.70 15.60 15.55
CA ARG A 31 -12.38 17.02 15.68
C ARG A 31 -13.63 17.90 15.73
N ASN A 32 -14.62 17.60 14.89
CA ASN A 32 -15.85 18.40 14.80
C ASN A 32 -16.78 18.22 16.01
N ASP A 33 -16.63 17.12 16.74
CA ASP A 33 -17.47 16.80 17.92
C ASP A 33 -16.88 17.35 19.23
N ILE A 34 -15.66 17.93 19.23
CA ILE A 34 -15.06 18.58 20.40
C ILE A 34 -15.61 20.00 20.50
N VAL A 35 -16.56 20.21 21.41
CA VAL A 35 -17.19 21.52 21.65
C VAL A 35 -16.76 22.10 23.00
N SER A 36 -16.40 21.25 23.96
CA SER A 36 -16.00 21.58 25.33
C SER A 36 -14.72 20.85 25.74
N THR A 37 -14.10 21.32 26.82
CA THR A 37 -12.97 20.63 27.48
C THR A 37 -13.33 19.24 27.99
N ASP A 38 -14.59 19.01 28.40
CA ASP A 38 -15.05 17.68 28.83
C ASP A 38 -15.15 16.68 27.66
N ASP A 39 -15.26 17.18 26.43
CA ASP A 39 -15.28 16.35 25.21
C ASP A 39 -13.88 15.87 24.84
N ILE A 40 -12.82 16.47 25.40
CA ILE A 40 -11.42 16.09 25.14
C ILE A 40 -11.16 14.68 25.65
N ASP A 41 -11.58 14.37 26.87
CA ASP A 41 -11.38 13.04 27.47
C ASP A 41 -12.14 11.96 26.70
N ASN A 42 -13.37 12.28 26.26
CA ASN A 42 -14.18 11.41 25.41
C ASN A 42 -13.55 11.19 24.03
N ALA A 43 -13.02 12.25 23.40
CA ALA A 43 -12.35 12.19 22.11
C ALA A 43 -11.04 11.38 22.16
N ILE A 44 -10.26 11.55 23.24
CA ILE A 44 -9.03 10.75 23.48
C ILE A 44 -9.40 9.26 23.63
N GLY A 45 -10.44 8.96 24.40
CA GLY A 45 -10.94 7.59 24.58
C GLY A 45 -11.43 6.96 23.27
N ALA A 46 -12.18 7.72 22.46
CA ALA A 46 -12.67 7.27 21.15
C ALA A 46 -11.52 7.00 20.17
N LEU A 47 -10.52 7.89 20.12
CA LEU A 47 -9.34 7.74 19.27
C LEU A 47 -8.52 6.51 19.68
N ALA A 48 -8.25 6.32 20.97
CA ALA A 48 -7.50 5.18 21.48
C ALA A 48 -8.20 3.84 21.15
N ASN A 49 -9.52 3.77 21.32
CA ASN A 49 -10.31 2.59 20.98
C ASN A 49 -10.29 2.28 19.47
N HIS A 50 -10.35 3.31 18.63
CA HIS A 50 -10.26 3.14 17.20
C HIS A 50 -8.87 2.65 16.77
N ILE A 51 -7.79 3.26 17.27
CA ILE A 51 -6.42 2.82 16.99
C ILE A 51 -6.24 1.36 17.40
N ARG A 52 -6.69 0.98 18.60
CA ARG A 52 -6.64 -0.42 19.07
C ARG A 52 -7.34 -1.35 18.08
N THR A 53 -8.54 -0.99 17.63
CA THR A 53 -9.34 -1.79 16.69
C THR A 53 -8.67 -1.90 15.31
N VAL A 54 -8.10 -0.80 14.82
CA VAL A 54 -7.37 -0.78 13.54
C VAL A 54 -6.09 -1.61 13.64
N VAL A 55 -5.35 -1.51 14.74
CA VAL A 55 -4.13 -2.32 14.98
C VAL A 55 -4.49 -3.80 15.06
N GLU A 56 -5.51 -4.17 15.83
CA GLU A 56 -5.98 -5.56 15.98
C GLU A 56 -6.43 -6.15 14.63
N SER A 57 -7.27 -5.42 13.89
CA SER A 57 -7.79 -5.85 12.59
C SER A 57 -6.76 -5.82 11.47
N SER A 58 -5.73 -4.98 11.56
CA SER A 58 -4.61 -4.96 10.61
C SER A 58 -3.52 -5.99 10.94
N SER A 59 -3.54 -6.56 12.15
CA SER A 59 -2.66 -7.63 12.57
C SER A 59 -3.02 -8.94 11.85
N ARG A 60 -2.61 -9.04 10.59
CA ARG A 60 -2.76 -10.25 9.79
C ARG A 60 -1.67 -11.23 10.20
N THR A 61 -2.04 -12.25 10.95
CA THR A 61 -1.18 -13.42 11.18
C THR A 61 -0.92 -14.11 9.84
N VAL A 62 0.30 -13.96 9.32
CA VAL A 62 0.77 -14.75 8.19
C VAL A 62 0.94 -16.19 8.70
N PRO A 63 0.23 -17.19 8.14
CA PRO A 63 0.38 -18.56 8.61
C PRO A 63 1.86 -18.97 8.53
N ALA A 64 2.41 -19.44 9.66
CA ALA A 64 3.81 -19.85 9.77
C ALA A 64 4.17 -20.98 8.78
N LYS A 65 3.17 -21.80 8.43
CA LYS A 65 3.23 -22.75 7.32
C LYS A 65 2.42 -22.20 6.15
N SER A 66 3.00 -21.23 5.46
CA SER A 66 2.69 -21.08 4.04
C SER A 66 3.31 -22.30 3.36
N ASP A 67 2.51 -23.11 2.69
CA ASP A 67 3.01 -24.08 1.70
C ASP A 67 3.72 -23.26 0.61
N ARG A 68 4.98 -22.88 0.89
CA ARG A 68 5.86 -22.21 -0.04
C ARG A 68 6.25 -23.24 -1.07
N ARG A 69 5.32 -23.56 -1.97
CA ARG A 69 5.63 -24.24 -3.22
C ARG A 69 6.69 -23.39 -3.90
N GLU A 70 7.86 -23.97 -4.08
CA GLU A 70 8.92 -23.33 -4.85
C GLU A 70 8.40 -23.09 -6.26
N LEU A 71 8.56 -21.85 -6.73
CA LEU A 71 8.17 -21.51 -8.08
C LEU A 71 9.22 -22.06 -9.05
N PRO A 72 8.80 -22.56 -10.22
CA PRO A 72 9.72 -22.87 -11.30
C PRO A 72 10.65 -21.68 -11.61
N GLY A 73 11.91 -21.96 -11.94
CA GLY A 73 12.94 -20.92 -12.11
C GLY A 73 12.59 -19.88 -13.19
N ASP A 74 11.93 -20.31 -14.26
CA ASP A 74 11.44 -19.44 -15.33
C ASP A 74 10.35 -18.47 -14.87
N VAL A 75 9.50 -18.89 -13.93
CA VAL A 75 8.48 -18.01 -13.32
C VAL A 75 9.14 -16.99 -12.40
N ILE A 76 10.17 -17.38 -11.66
CA ILE A 76 10.96 -16.47 -10.82
C ILE A 76 11.62 -15.39 -11.69
N GLU A 77 12.27 -15.79 -12.78
CA GLU A 77 12.89 -14.86 -13.74
C GLU A 77 11.85 -13.90 -14.34
N LEU A 78 10.71 -14.42 -14.78
CA LEU A 78 9.63 -13.60 -15.33
C LEU A 78 9.07 -12.59 -14.30
N ILE A 79 9.02 -12.95 -13.02
CA ILE A 79 8.64 -12.02 -11.94
C ILE A 79 9.69 -10.92 -11.78
N ARG A 80 10.99 -11.25 -11.85
CA ARG A 80 12.08 -10.26 -11.78
C ARG A 80 12.00 -9.28 -12.94
N ASP A 81 11.80 -9.77 -14.15
CA ASP A 81 11.63 -8.96 -15.35
C ASP A 81 10.43 -8.03 -15.27
N LYS A 82 9.28 -8.57 -14.84
CA LYS A 82 8.09 -7.76 -14.59
C LYS A 82 8.39 -6.64 -13.58
N ASN A 83 9.04 -6.95 -12.46
CA ASN A 83 9.33 -5.96 -11.44
C ASN A 83 10.30 -4.88 -11.94
N ALA A 84 11.32 -5.26 -12.72
CA ALA A 84 12.23 -4.32 -13.36
C ALA A 84 11.49 -3.40 -14.34
N ALA A 85 10.60 -3.95 -15.17
CA ALA A 85 9.79 -3.16 -16.09
C ALA A 85 8.83 -2.19 -15.38
N PHE A 86 8.22 -2.59 -14.25
CA PHE A 86 7.37 -1.71 -13.45
C PHE A 86 8.16 -0.55 -12.82
N ARG A 87 9.36 -0.83 -12.28
CA ARG A 87 10.27 0.22 -11.78
C ARG A 87 10.69 1.16 -12.91
N GLY A 88 11.03 0.62 -14.08
CA GLY A 88 11.38 1.39 -15.27
C GLY A 88 10.23 2.26 -15.77
N ALA A 89 9.01 1.74 -15.83
CA ALA A 89 7.82 2.49 -16.24
C ALA A 89 7.45 3.60 -15.25
N GLY A 90 7.75 3.44 -13.96
CA GLY A 90 7.62 4.52 -12.97
C GLY A 90 8.65 5.62 -13.17
N LYS A 91 9.92 5.26 -13.43
CA LYS A 91 11.01 6.21 -13.65
C LYS A 91 10.89 6.97 -14.97
N TYR A 92 10.46 6.27 -16.03
CA TYR A 92 10.30 6.80 -17.38
C TYR A 92 8.90 6.44 -17.90
N PRO A 93 7.89 7.27 -17.62
CA PRO A 93 6.50 6.95 -17.89
C PRO A 93 6.12 7.11 -19.38
N SER A 94 6.71 6.31 -20.25
CA SER A 94 6.38 6.23 -21.69
C SER A 94 5.29 5.20 -21.97
N CYS A 95 4.59 5.34 -23.11
CA CYS A 95 3.60 4.37 -23.56
C CYS A 95 4.20 2.96 -23.73
N GLU A 96 5.40 2.89 -24.32
CA GLU A 96 6.13 1.63 -24.53
C GLU A 96 6.45 0.94 -23.20
N ASN A 97 6.95 1.69 -22.21
CA ASN A 97 7.31 1.14 -20.91
C ASN A 97 6.07 0.62 -20.17
N ARG A 98 4.95 1.35 -20.24
CA ARG A 98 3.67 0.88 -19.69
C ARG A 98 3.17 -0.36 -20.40
N PHE A 99 3.29 -0.42 -21.72
CA PHE A 99 2.89 -1.59 -22.50
C PHE A 99 3.71 -2.81 -22.11
N ARG A 100 5.04 -2.70 -22.08
CA ARG A 100 5.96 -3.77 -21.67
C ARG A 100 5.67 -4.26 -20.26
N ALA A 101 5.47 -3.36 -19.29
CA ALA A 101 5.13 -3.72 -17.92
C ALA A 101 3.80 -4.49 -17.85
N ARG A 102 2.75 -4.02 -18.54
CA ARG A 102 1.45 -4.70 -18.60
C ARG A 102 1.53 -6.05 -19.31
N ALA A 103 2.34 -6.17 -20.36
CA ALA A 103 2.55 -7.45 -21.06
C ALA A 103 3.19 -8.49 -20.13
N LEU A 104 4.25 -8.11 -19.40
CA LEU A 104 4.90 -8.98 -18.41
C LEU A 104 3.97 -9.35 -17.26
N GLN A 105 3.13 -8.42 -16.80
CA GLN A 105 2.12 -8.71 -15.78
C GLN A 105 1.13 -9.79 -16.24
N ARG A 106 0.66 -9.73 -17.49
CA ARG A 106 -0.23 -10.75 -18.06
C ARG A 106 0.45 -12.10 -18.17
N LYS A 107 1.71 -12.15 -18.63
CA LYS A 107 2.51 -13.38 -18.71
C LYS A 107 2.68 -14.04 -17.34
N VAL A 108 3.06 -13.28 -16.30
CA VAL A 108 3.15 -13.81 -14.93
C VAL A 108 1.81 -14.37 -14.48
N LYS A 109 0.70 -13.65 -14.72
CA LYS A 109 -0.63 -14.12 -14.31
C LYS A 109 -1.02 -15.44 -14.99
N ALA A 110 -0.68 -15.61 -16.27
CA ALA A 110 -0.92 -16.85 -17.01
C ALA A 110 -0.10 -18.01 -16.43
N ARG A 111 1.22 -17.84 -16.28
CA ARG A 111 2.11 -18.88 -15.73
C ARG A 111 1.77 -19.25 -14.28
N MET A 112 1.40 -18.28 -13.45
CA MET A 112 0.95 -18.55 -12.08
C MET A 112 -0.37 -19.35 -12.04
N LYS A 113 -1.21 -19.25 -13.07
CA LYS A 113 -2.42 -20.08 -13.18
C LYS A 113 -2.05 -21.54 -13.50
N GLU A 114 -1.04 -21.76 -14.34
CA GLU A 114 -0.52 -23.10 -14.65
C GLU A 114 0.15 -23.76 -13.45
N VAL A 115 1.01 -23.03 -12.71
CA VAL A 115 1.74 -23.57 -11.54
C VAL A 115 0.81 -23.93 -10.37
N ARG A 116 -0.34 -23.26 -10.28
CA ARG A 116 -1.33 -23.50 -9.24
C ARG A 116 -2.28 -24.66 -9.56
N ASN A 117 -2.42 -25.01 -10.84
CA ASN A 117 -3.26 -26.12 -11.29
C ASN A 117 -2.61 -27.47 -11.00
#